data_AF-A0A7Y2H0C6-F1
#
_entry.id   AF-A0A7Y2H0C6-F1
#
_cell.length_a   1.000
_cell.length_b   1.000
_cell.length_c   1.000
_cell.angle_alpha   90.00
_cell.angle_beta   90.00
_cell.angle_gamma   90.00
#
_symmetry.space_group_name_H-M   'P 1'
#
loop_
_entity.id
_entity.type
_entity.pdbx_description
1 polymer ?
#
loop_
_entity_poly.entity_id
_entity_poly.type
_entity_poly.pdbx_seq_one_letter_code
_entity_poly.pdbx_strand_id
1 'polypeptide(L)'
;MSRTRTTPWMIWAGLAAVLLATGCASRGDDAVIPGIRLDLDREGERKLLAFYLGGYVPGGAADPFQSGLLVESDGRFFIPDSVLTSDQAMHIRNLGPAAAGDGRVDWDEFEAFIVETWPDVRRAPASVDEALRRYGDWSDSSKWFSMDVTGSMSPYRRRISVELSALRAAVDALGSLDDAVIYPEGTVFVGEHLAVNSDSVTVVETTIMRKREDGLWDYFAYGSDGRWTTTIENEPSDLTVPTQCIGCHFGSRQFEPERSFPAEARPGPSGPRAVHGADELRTSDVTARLSNGLQEHLRRSDTILGLYATLYLARIGASHPDQLDRWELSTRDRLIPAAGR
;
A
#
# COMPACT_ATOMS: atom_id res chain seq x y z
N MET A 1 -26.40 -23.19 -62.14
CA MET A 1 -25.78 -21.93 -62.58
C MET A 1 -24.91 -21.41 -61.43
N SER A 2 -23.82 -22.08 -61.04
CA SER A 2 -22.42 -21.90 -61.47
C SER A 2 -21.97 -20.49 -61.89
N ARG A 3 -21.06 -19.92 -61.08
CA ARG A 3 -19.95 -18.97 -61.35
C ARG A 3 -19.34 -18.64 -59.97
N THR A 4 -18.33 -19.32 -59.42
CA THR A 4 -16.88 -19.32 -59.72
C THR A 4 -16.27 -17.96 -60.13
N ARG A 5 -15.53 -17.33 -59.20
CA ARG A 5 -14.29 -16.55 -59.39
C ARG A 5 -13.48 -16.66 -58.08
N THR A 6 -12.43 -17.47 -57.96
CA THR A 6 -11.03 -17.35 -58.46
C THR A 6 -10.30 -16.06 -58.03
N THR A 7 -9.37 -16.30 -57.10
CA THR A 7 -8.12 -15.65 -56.64
C THR A 7 -7.38 -14.78 -57.68
N PRO A 8 -6.47 -13.86 -57.25
CA PRO A 8 -5.11 -14.29 -56.89
C PRO A 8 -4.46 -13.56 -55.69
N TRP A 9 -3.82 -14.39 -54.86
CA TRP A 9 -2.54 -14.08 -54.23
C TRP A 9 -1.49 -13.88 -55.33
N MET A 10 -0.65 -12.84 -55.26
CA MET A 10 0.75 -12.90 -55.71
C MET A 10 1.52 -11.60 -55.43
N ILE A 11 2.71 -11.79 -54.83
CA ILE A 11 3.97 -11.09 -55.09
C ILE A 11 4.11 -9.68 -54.50
N TRP A 12 4.82 -9.59 -53.37
CA TRP A 12 6.08 -8.83 -53.30
C TRP A 12 7.04 -9.58 -52.37
N ALA A 13 7.76 -10.54 -52.96
CA ALA A 13 9.06 -10.99 -52.48
C ALA A 13 10.12 -10.14 -53.20
N GLY A 14 11.00 -9.48 -52.45
CA GLY A 14 12.15 -8.81 -53.05
C GLY A 14 12.66 -7.62 -52.25
N LEU A 15 13.37 -7.89 -51.14
CA LEU A 15 14.67 -7.27 -50.87
C LEU A 15 15.32 -7.98 -49.68
N ALA A 16 15.90 -9.15 -49.96
CA ALA A 16 16.99 -9.67 -49.16
C ALA A 16 18.31 -9.05 -49.67
N ALA A 17 19.24 -8.82 -48.74
CA ALA A 17 20.66 -8.56 -48.96
C ALA A 17 21.10 -7.12 -49.26
N VAL A 18 21.03 -6.24 -48.24
CA VAL A 18 22.04 -5.20 -48.03
C VAL A 18 22.27 -5.03 -46.52
N LEU A 19 23.50 -5.33 -46.07
CA LEU A 19 24.13 -4.96 -44.79
C LEU A 19 23.75 -5.76 -43.52
N LEU A 20 24.13 -7.03 -43.53
CA LEU A 20 24.64 -7.77 -42.37
C LEU A 20 25.98 -7.17 -41.89
N ALA A 21 25.94 -5.93 -41.40
CA ALA A 21 27.11 -5.25 -40.82
C ALA A 21 26.66 -4.12 -39.88
N THR A 22 25.97 -4.44 -38.80
CA THR A 22 25.90 -3.56 -37.63
C THR A 22 26.23 -4.38 -36.40
N GLY A 23 27.52 -4.30 -36.05
CA GLY A 23 28.11 -4.57 -34.75
C GLY A 23 27.47 -5.64 -33.88
N CYS A 24 28.23 -6.71 -33.65
CA CYS A 24 28.51 -7.05 -32.26
C CYS A 24 28.95 -5.76 -31.57
N ALA A 25 28.01 -5.01 -31.00
CA ALA A 25 28.34 -4.01 -30.01
C ALA A 25 29.09 -4.82 -28.95
N SER A 26 30.40 -4.65 -28.89
CA SER A 26 31.16 -4.93 -27.69
C SER A 26 30.29 -4.38 -26.57
N ARG A 27 29.76 -5.29 -25.75
CA ARG A 27 29.19 -4.99 -24.44
C ARG A 27 30.11 -3.93 -23.89
N GLY A 28 29.64 -2.67 -23.88
CA GLY A 28 30.47 -1.56 -23.49
C GLY A 28 31.09 -1.94 -22.16
N ASP A 29 32.33 -1.55 -21.91
CA ASP A 29 32.84 -1.52 -20.55
C ASP A 29 31.84 -0.68 -19.75
N ASP A 30 30.86 -1.37 -19.16
CA ASP A 30 29.85 -0.81 -18.28
C ASP A 30 30.68 -0.03 -17.27
N ALA A 31 30.42 1.27 -17.13
CA ALA A 31 31.05 2.04 -16.07
C ALA A 31 30.73 1.30 -14.76
N VAL A 32 31.73 0.57 -14.25
CA VAL A 32 31.58 -0.22 -13.03
C VAL A 32 31.41 0.80 -11.93
N ILE A 33 30.17 1.02 -11.51
CA ILE A 33 29.89 1.81 -10.31
C ILE A 33 30.38 0.97 -9.15
N PRO A 34 31.42 1.40 -8.41
CA PRO A 34 31.88 0.68 -7.22
C PRO A 34 30.78 0.74 -6.16
N GLY A 35 30.33 -0.43 -5.70
CA GLY A 35 29.20 -0.54 -4.78
C GLY A 35 28.54 -1.90 -4.83
N ILE A 36 27.40 -2.00 -4.14
CA ILE A 36 26.53 -3.17 -4.14
C ILE A 36 25.49 -3.00 -5.24
N ARG A 37 25.39 -3.97 -6.15
CA ARG A 37 24.30 -4.01 -7.13
C ARG A 37 23.04 -4.60 -6.50
N LEU A 38 21.90 -3.95 -6.68
CA LEU A 38 20.60 -4.52 -6.33
C LEU A 38 20.01 -5.15 -7.60
N ASP A 39 19.64 -6.43 -7.50
CA ASP A 39 19.13 -7.23 -8.61
C ASP A 39 17.90 -8.02 -8.15
N LEU A 40 16.79 -7.30 -7.96
CA LEU A 40 15.62 -7.86 -7.26
C LEU A 40 14.75 -8.76 -8.17
N ASP A 41 14.93 -8.71 -9.48
CA ASP A 41 14.10 -9.41 -10.49
C ASP A 41 12.59 -9.20 -10.26
N ARG A 42 12.20 -7.95 -9.97
CA ARG A 42 10.82 -7.53 -9.72
C ARG A 42 10.35 -6.51 -10.76
N GLU A 43 9.09 -6.63 -11.17
CA GLU A 43 8.44 -5.59 -11.97
C GLU A 43 8.38 -4.28 -11.19
N GLY A 44 8.81 -3.18 -11.81
CA GLY A 44 8.79 -1.86 -11.19
C GLY A 44 9.83 -1.68 -10.08
N GLU A 45 10.96 -2.40 -10.15
CA GLU A 45 12.07 -2.37 -9.19
C GLU A 45 12.46 -0.96 -8.72
N ARG A 46 12.55 0.03 -9.62
CA ARG A 46 12.83 1.44 -9.24
C ARG A 46 11.88 1.96 -8.17
N LYS A 47 10.56 1.72 -8.32
CA LYS A 47 9.54 2.17 -7.36
C LYS A 47 9.63 1.40 -6.05
N LEU A 48 9.92 0.11 -6.12
CA LEU A 48 10.11 -0.77 -4.97
C LEU A 48 11.30 -0.29 -4.12
N LEU A 49 12.43 0.00 -4.76
CA LEU A 49 13.62 0.54 -4.13
C LEU A 49 13.37 1.93 -3.55
N ALA A 50 12.67 2.81 -4.27
CA ALA A 50 12.27 4.12 -3.76
C ALA A 50 11.45 4.00 -2.47
N PHE A 51 10.50 3.07 -2.45
CA PHE A 51 9.64 2.82 -1.29
C PHE A 51 10.45 2.40 -0.05
N TYR A 52 11.24 1.33 -0.19
CA TYR A 52 11.95 0.74 0.95
C TYR A 52 13.10 1.62 1.39
N LEU A 53 13.95 2.04 0.46
CA LEU A 53 15.19 2.74 0.78
C LEU A 53 14.98 4.23 1.06
N GLY A 54 13.83 4.81 0.70
CA GLY A 54 13.49 6.17 1.10
C GLY A 54 13.43 6.38 2.61
N GLY A 55 13.18 5.32 3.38
CA GLY A 55 13.25 5.35 4.84
C GLY A 55 14.67 5.44 5.41
N TYR A 56 15.68 5.08 4.62
CA TYR A 56 17.09 5.04 5.01
C TYR A 56 17.84 6.31 4.63
N VAL A 57 17.17 7.26 3.96
CA VAL A 57 17.75 8.56 3.65
C VAL A 57 17.86 9.39 4.95
N PRO A 58 19.03 9.97 5.27
CA PRO A 58 19.19 10.84 6.43
C PRO A 58 18.18 11.99 6.42
N GLY A 59 17.52 12.22 7.56
CA GLY A 59 16.43 13.20 7.67
C GLY A 59 15.04 12.63 7.40
N GLY A 60 14.93 11.45 6.80
CA GLY A 60 13.69 10.69 6.63
C GLY A 60 13.01 10.88 5.27
N ALA A 61 12.23 9.86 4.89
CA ALA A 61 11.21 9.81 3.82
C ALA A 61 11.49 10.69 2.58
N ALA A 62 12.67 10.53 1.98
CA ALA A 62 13.05 11.24 0.77
C ALA A 62 13.36 10.26 -0.37
N ASP A 63 13.34 10.75 -1.61
CA ASP A 63 13.71 9.95 -2.78
C ASP A 63 15.18 9.47 -2.65
N PRO A 64 15.44 8.16 -2.53
CA PRO A 64 16.79 7.63 -2.35
C PRO A 64 17.69 7.86 -3.58
N PHE A 65 17.12 8.09 -4.76
CA PHE A 65 17.88 8.44 -5.95
C PHE A 65 18.38 9.88 -5.92
N GLN A 66 17.55 10.81 -5.43
CA GLN A 66 17.91 12.22 -5.33
C GLN A 66 18.91 12.47 -4.20
N SER A 67 18.85 11.68 -3.13
CA SER A 67 19.81 11.77 -2.01
C SER A 67 21.18 11.17 -2.30
N GLY A 68 21.32 10.45 -3.42
CA GLY A 68 22.54 9.72 -3.76
C GLY A 68 22.71 8.42 -2.98
N LEU A 69 21.70 7.97 -2.23
CA LEU A 69 21.69 6.64 -1.60
C LEU A 69 21.70 5.53 -2.65
N LEU A 70 20.91 5.72 -3.72
CA LEU A 70 20.82 4.84 -4.87
C LEU A 70 21.25 5.55 -6.15
N VAL A 71 21.94 4.82 -7.02
CA VAL A 71 22.28 5.26 -8.37
C VAL A 71 21.69 4.27 -9.37
N GLU A 72 21.10 4.78 -10.44
CA GLU A 72 20.65 3.99 -11.58
C GLU A 72 21.62 4.19 -12.75
N SER A 73 22.09 3.09 -13.35
CA SER A 73 22.93 3.10 -14.56
C SER A 73 22.55 1.95 -15.47
N ASP A 74 22.26 2.25 -16.74
CA ASP A 74 21.86 1.25 -17.74
C ASP A 74 20.75 0.32 -17.27
N GLY A 75 19.76 0.88 -16.55
CA GLY A 75 18.61 0.16 -16.00
C GLY A 75 18.95 -0.77 -14.82
N ARG A 76 20.14 -0.64 -14.22
CA ARG A 76 20.57 -1.37 -13.02
C ARG A 76 20.71 -0.42 -11.83
N PHE A 77 20.49 -0.93 -10.63
CA PHE A 77 20.49 -0.14 -9.40
C PHE A 77 21.68 -0.49 -8.51
N PHE A 78 22.29 0.53 -7.92
CA PHE A 78 23.50 0.38 -7.10
C PHE A 78 23.42 1.22 -5.83
N ILE A 79 23.98 0.70 -4.74
CA ILE A 79 24.35 1.47 -3.56
C ILE A 79 25.86 1.74 -3.64
N PRO A 80 26.29 2.99 -3.88
CA PRO A 80 27.71 3.32 -4.06
C PRO A 80 28.55 3.06 -2.79
N ASP A 81 29.83 2.70 -2.96
CA ASP A 81 30.76 2.52 -1.83
C ASP A 81 30.90 3.75 -0.93
N SER A 82 30.72 4.96 -1.50
CA SER A 82 30.72 6.21 -0.74
C SER A 82 29.59 6.29 0.28
N VAL A 83 28.46 5.62 0.04
CA VAL A 83 27.36 5.49 0.99
C VAL A 83 27.73 4.48 2.08
N LEU A 84 28.26 3.32 1.70
CA LEU A 84 28.62 2.23 2.61
C LEU A 84 29.73 2.61 3.60
N THR A 85 30.52 3.64 3.29
CA THR A 85 31.57 4.14 4.17
C THR A 85 31.12 5.32 5.03
N SER A 86 29.93 5.86 4.80
CA SER A 86 29.39 6.98 5.59
C SER A 86 28.87 6.53 6.95
N ASP A 87 29.18 7.30 7.99
CA ASP A 87 28.63 7.09 9.34
C ASP A 87 27.11 7.28 9.41
N GLN A 88 26.53 7.98 8.44
CA GLN A 88 25.10 8.24 8.37
C GLN A 88 24.30 7.04 7.84
N ALA A 89 24.97 6.02 7.30
CA ALA A 89 24.35 4.88 6.63
C ALA A 89 24.44 3.58 7.46
N MET A 90 24.39 3.67 8.79
CA MET A 90 24.67 2.55 9.70
C MET A 90 23.91 1.27 9.34
N HIS A 91 22.59 1.36 9.09
CA HIS A 91 21.80 0.19 8.70
C HIS A 91 22.15 -0.30 7.29
N ILE A 92 22.33 0.60 6.32
CA ILE A 92 22.68 0.24 4.94
C ILE A 92 24.02 -0.50 4.86
N ARG A 93 24.95 -0.27 5.78
CA ARG A 93 26.20 -1.05 5.86
C ARG A 93 25.95 -2.55 6.08
N ASN A 94 24.83 -2.94 6.68
CA ASN A 94 24.46 -4.34 6.89
C ASN A 94 24.01 -5.03 5.58
N LEU A 95 23.74 -4.29 4.50
CA LEU A 95 23.59 -4.90 3.16
C LEU A 95 24.91 -5.46 2.63
N GLY A 96 26.07 -4.94 3.04
CA GLY A 96 27.37 -5.43 2.59
C GLY A 96 27.61 -6.91 2.96
N PRO A 97 27.38 -7.31 4.21
CA PRO A 97 27.36 -8.72 4.61
C PRO A 97 26.25 -9.56 3.95
N ALA A 98 25.12 -8.96 3.55
CA ALA A 98 24.08 -9.67 2.80
C ALA A 98 24.53 -9.98 1.37
N ALA A 99 25.27 -9.06 0.74
CA ALA A 99 25.86 -9.22 -0.59
C ALA A 99 27.09 -10.16 -0.63
N ALA A 100 27.30 -10.97 0.40
CA ALA A 100 28.58 -11.61 0.68
C ALA A 100 28.90 -12.73 -0.32
N GLY A 101 29.61 -12.34 -1.39
CA GLY A 101 30.34 -13.26 -2.26
C GLY A 101 30.46 -12.77 -3.71
N ASP A 102 29.47 -12.04 -4.19
CA ASP A 102 29.37 -11.66 -5.61
C ASP A 102 29.11 -10.17 -5.87
N GLY A 103 28.97 -9.36 -4.81
CA GLY A 103 28.72 -7.92 -4.91
C GLY A 103 27.30 -7.56 -5.37
N ARG A 104 26.37 -8.51 -5.26
CA ARG A 104 24.97 -8.34 -5.63
C ARG A 104 24.08 -8.64 -4.43
N VAL A 105 22.88 -8.07 -4.45
CA VAL A 105 21.81 -8.37 -3.51
C VAL A 105 20.59 -8.76 -4.32
N ASP A 106 20.15 -10.01 -4.16
CA ASP A 106 18.91 -10.50 -4.75
C ASP A 106 17.68 -10.14 -3.88
N TRP A 107 16.49 -10.62 -4.27
CA TRP A 107 15.27 -10.33 -3.52
C TRP A 107 15.26 -10.92 -2.11
N ASP A 108 15.77 -12.14 -1.92
CA ASP A 108 15.69 -12.85 -0.63
C ASP A 108 16.65 -12.18 0.38
N GLU A 109 17.84 -11.81 -0.09
CA GLU A 109 18.82 -11.04 0.68
C GLU A 109 18.30 -9.63 1.03
N PHE A 110 17.66 -8.96 0.06
CA PHE A 110 17.05 -7.65 0.28
C PHE A 110 15.89 -7.72 1.27
N GLU A 111 15.00 -8.72 1.14
CA GLU A 111 13.89 -8.95 2.04
C GLU A 111 14.37 -9.22 3.47
N ALA A 112 15.35 -10.08 3.66
CA ALA A 112 15.96 -10.34 4.96
C ALA A 112 16.52 -9.05 5.59
N PHE A 113 17.25 -8.26 4.79
CA PHE A 113 17.78 -6.97 5.23
C PHE A 113 16.68 -6.00 5.69
N ILE A 114 15.61 -5.87 4.89
CA ILE A 114 14.49 -4.99 5.24
C ILE A 114 13.81 -5.49 6.51
N VAL A 115 13.48 -6.77 6.61
CA VAL A 115 12.80 -7.36 7.78
C VAL A 115 13.60 -7.12 9.06
N GLU A 116 14.94 -7.25 9.00
CA GLU A 116 15.81 -7.03 10.15
C GLU A 116 15.89 -5.56 10.57
N THR A 117 16.02 -4.64 9.61
CA THR A 117 16.41 -3.24 9.91
C THR A 117 15.24 -2.26 9.88
N TRP A 118 14.11 -2.61 9.27
CA TRP A 118 12.95 -1.75 9.12
C TRP A 118 12.39 -1.19 10.45
N PRO A 119 12.26 -1.98 11.54
CA PRO A 119 11.71 -1.48 12.79
C PRO A 119 12.52 -0.31 13.36
N ASP A 120 13.84 -0.41 13.31
CA ASP A 120 14.74 0.63 13.82
C ASP A 120 14.69 1.88 12.94
N VAL A 121 14.82 1.69 11.62
CA VAL A 121 14.85 2.76 10.63
C VAL A 121 13.55 3.56 10.63
N ARG A 122 12.42 2.88 10.81
CA ARG A 122 11.09 3.51 10.85
C ARG A 122 10.61 3.83 12.26
N ARG A 123 11.43 3.55 13.27
CA ARG A 123 11.13 3.78 14.69
C ARG A 123 9.81 3.15 15.11
N ALA A 124 9.58 1.91 14.68
CA ALA A 124 8.43 1.12 15.08
C ALA A 124 8.33 1.09 16.61
N PRO A 125 7.15 1.30 17.21
CA PRO A 125 6.96 1.04 18.63
C PRO A 125 7.37 -0.41 18.95
N ALA A 126 8.07 -0.65 20.06
CA ALA A 126 8.55 -1.98 20.42
C ALA A 126 7.40 -2.90 20.90
N SER A 127 6.28 -2.32 21.31
CA SER A 127 5.09 -3.04 21.76
C SER A 127 3.79 -2.28 21.49
N VAL A 128 2.66 -2.99 21.60
CA VAL A 128 1.30 -2.42 21.58
C VAL A 128 1.14 -1.35 22.67
N ASP A 129 1.67 -1.57 23.87
CA ASP A 129 1.62 -0.57 24.95
C ASP A 129 2.35 0.73 24.58
N GLU A 130 3.49 0.62 23.87
CA GLU A 130 4.20 1.79 23.37
C GLU A 130 3.41 2.48 22.25
N ALA A 131 2.80 1.69 21.36
CA ALA A 131 1.93 2.21 20.32
C ALA A 131 0.71 2.96 20.90
N LEU A 132 0.06 2.41 21.93
CA LEU A 132 -1.05 3.07 22.64
C LEU A 132 -0.62 4.39 23.27
N ARG A 133 0.57 4.45 23.89
CA ARG A 133 1.11 5.72 24.42
C ARG A 133 1.43 6.73 23.33
N ARG A 134 1.91 6.27 22.18
CA ARG A 134 2.35 7.14 21.07
C ARG A 134 1.19 7.64 20.22
N TYR A 135 0.25 6.78 19.89
CA TYR A 135 -0.83 7.06 18.94
C TYR A 135 -2.18 7.28 19.62
N GLY A 136 -2.34 6.84 20.87
CA GLY A 136 -3.59 6.93 21.62
C GLY A 136 -4.31 5.59 21.73
N ASP A 137 -5.28 5.54 22.63
CA ASP A 137 -6.10 4.36 22.89
C ASP A 137 -7.17 4.19 21.82
N TRP A 138 -6.95 3.27 20.87
CA TRP A 138 -7.88 2.98 19.77
C TRP A 138 -9.14 2.20 20.20
N SER A 139 -9.29 1.89 21.49
CA SER A 139 -10.56 1.42 22.06
C SER A 139 -11.51 2.58 22.42
N ASP A 140 -10.99 3.82 22.50
CA ASP A 140 -11.79 5.02 22.76
C ASP A 140 -12.61 5.42 21.53
N SER A 141 -13.81 4.87 21.43
CA SER A 141 -14.77 5.15 20.35
C SER A 141 -15.18 6.63 20.20
N SER A 142 -14.87 7.49 21.17
CA SER A 142 -15.11 8.94 21.05
C SER A 142 -14.07 9.64 20.17
N LYS A 143 -12.88 9.02 19.99
CA LYS A 143 -11.76 9.52 19.20
C LYS A 143 -11.49 8.67 17.97
N TRP A 144 -11.81 7.38 18.03
CA TRP A 144 -11.51 6.41 16.99
C TRP A 144 -12.78 5.91 16.31
N PHE A 145 -12.72 5.84 14.99
CA PHE A 145 -13.69 5.14 14.17
C PHE A 145 -13.20 3.71 13.98
N SER A 146 -14.03 2.74 14.38
CA SER A 146 -13.74 1.32 14.20
C SER A 146 -14.80 0.61 13.37
N MET A 147 -14.33 -0.34 12.56
CA MET A 147 -15.14 -1.27 11.78
C MET A 147 -14.55 -2.67 11.88
N ASP A 148 -15.41 -3.64 12.18
CA ASP A 148 -15.03 -5.05 12.12
C ASP A 148 -15.11 -5.51 10.66
N VAL A 149 -14.14 -6.31 10.19
CA VAL A 149 -14.07 -6.83 8.83
C VAL A 149 -13.61 -8.29 8.83
N THR A 150 -13.99 -9.05 7.82
CA THR A 150 -13.47 -10.39 7.52
C THR A 150 -13.07 -10.42 6.06
N GLY A 151 -11.90 -10.98 5.76
CA GLY A 151 -11.37 -11.10 4.40
C GLY A 151 -10.28 -12.17 4.34
N SER A 152 -9.67 -12.40 3.18
CA SER A 152 -8.73 -13.51 2.99
C SER A 152 -7.36 -13.36 3.64
N MET A 153 -7.02 -12.17 4.15
CA MET A 153 -5.66 -11.89 4.66
C MET A 153 -5.41 -12.47 6.06
N SER A 154 -6.44 -12.99 6.72
CA SER A 154 -6.33 -13.58 8.03
C SER A 154 -7.51 -14.53 8.26
N PRO A 155 -7.33 -15.65 8.96
CA PRO A 155 -8.45 -16.48 9.39
C PRO A 155 -9.34 -15.77 10.43
N TYR A 156 -8.87 -14.67 11.02
CA TYR A 156 -9.58 -13.94 12.06
C TYR A 156 -10.50 -12.85 11.52
N ARG A 157 -11.54 -12.54 12.32
CA ARG A 157 -12.20 -11.24 12.19
C ARG A 157 -11.22 -10.15 12.61
N ARG A 158 -11.17 -9.05 11.88
CA ARG A 158 -10.28 -7.93 12.17
C ARG A 158 -11.09 -6.72 12.60
N ARG A 159 -10.69 -6.01 13.64
CA ARG A 159 -11.19 -4.67 13.94
C ARG A 159 -10.21 -3.65 13.41
N ILE A 160 -10.64 -2.84 12.45
CA ILE A 160 -9.83 -1.77 11.89
C ILE A 160 -10.27 -0.44 12.50
N SER A 161 -9.33 0.27 13.10
CA SER A 161 -9.51 1.54 13.78
C SER A 161 -8.67 2.63 13.14
N VAL A 162 -9.24 3.82 12.99
CA VAL A 162 -8.56 5.05 12.53
C VAL A 162 -9.09 6.25 13.29
N GLU A 163 -8.24 7.24 13.57
CA GLU A 163 -8.68 8.45 14.28
C GLU A 163 -9.76 9.20 13.49
N LEU A 164 -10.80 9.64 14.18
CA LEU A 164 -11.88 10.44 13.60
C LEU A 164 -11.38 11.77 13.02
N SER A 165 -10.34 12.36 13.62
CA SER A 165 -9.68 13.57 13.12
C SER A 165 -9.09 13.36 11.72
N ALA A 166 -8.40 12.24 11.49
CA ALA A 166 -7.80 11.90 10.21
C ALA A 166 -8.87 11.65 9.13
N LEU A 167 -9.94 10.93 9.47
CA LEU A 167 -11.08 10.72 8.57
C LEU A 167 -11.73 12.04 8.15
N ARG A 168 -11.98 12.93 9.12
CA ARG A 168 -12.56 14.25 8.86
C ARG A 168 -11.66 15.08 7.97
N ALA A 169 -10.36 15.13 8.26
CA ALA A 169 -9.40 15.86 7.44
C ALA A 169 -9.36 15.34 5.99
N ALA A 170 -9.36 14.01 5.79
CA ALA A 170 -9.38 13.41 4.47
C ALA A 170 -10.66 13.74 3.70
N VAL A 171 -11.82 13.70 4.37
CA VAL A 171 -13.12 14.06 3.78
C VAL A 171 -13.22 15.56 3.48
N ASP A 172 -12.73 16.42 4.37
CA ASP A 172 -12.76 17.88 4.19
C ASP A 172 -11.84 18.36 3.05
N ALA A 173 -10.81 17.57 2.74
CA ALA A 173 -9.88 17.79 1.63
C ALA A 173 -10.46 17.37 0.26
N LEU A 174 -11.55 16.60 0.22
CA LEU A 174 -12.23 16.28 -1.03
C LEU A 174 -12.80 17.55 -1.64
N GLY A 175 -12.33 17.89 -2.84
CA GLY A 175 -12.95 18.91 -3.67
C GLY A 175 -14.27 18.40 -4.24
N SER A 176 -14.35 17.13 -4.62
CA SER A 176 -15.54 16.48 -5.17
C SER A 176 -15.66 15.02 -4.72
N LEU A 177 -16.83 14.40 -4.92
CA LEU A 177 -16.97 12.95 -4.77
C LEU A 177 -16.15 12.17 -5.81
N ASP A 178 -15.69 12.82 -6.89
CA ASP A 178 -14.84 12.20 -7.91
C ASP A 178 -13.34 12.26 -7.58
N ASP A 179 -12.98 12.88 -6.46
CA ASP A 179 -11.61 12.96 -6.01
C ASP A 179 -11.19 11.67 -5.28
N ALA A 180 -9.88 11.44 -5.25
CA ALA A 180 -9.29 10.36 -4.47
C ALA A 180 -9.26 10.77 -2.98
N VAL A 181 -9.78 9.94 -2.08
CA VAL A 181 -9.55 10.11 -0.64
C VAL A 181 -8.07 9.91 -0.32
N ILE A 182 -7.41 10.96 0.17
CA ILE A 182 -6.02 10.92 0.64
C ILE A 182 -5.99 11.26 2.13
N TYR A 183 -5.40 10.38 2.94
CA TYR A 183 -5.25 10.65 4.37
C TYR A 183 -4.06 11.60 4.63
N PRO A 184 -4.16 12.46 5.66
CA PRO A 184 -3.05 13.33 6.02
C PRO A 184 -1.85 12.52 6.52
N GLU A 185 -0.67 13.11 6.38
CA GLU A 185 0.57 12.58 6.93
C GLU A 185 0.42 12.28 8.43
N GLY A 186 1.05 11.20 8.89
CA GLY A 186 0.96 10.74 10.27
C GLY A 186 -0.33 9.99 10.62
N THR A 187 -1.31 9.90 9.73
CA THR A 187 -2.52 9.06 9.95
C THR A 187 -2.13 7.64 10.32
N VAL A 188 -2.81 7.09 11.34
CA VAL A 188 -2.59 5.72 11.83
C VAL A 188 -3.85 4.89 11.61
N PHE A 189 -3.67 3.73 11.00
CA PHE A 189 -4.64 2.65 10.99
C PHE A 189 -4.15 1.53 11.88
N VAL A 190 -5.03 1.00 12.72
CA VAL A 190 -4.76 -0.14 13.60
C VAL A 190 -5.69 -1.28 13.20
N GLY A 191 -5.16 -2.48 12.98
CA GLY A 191 -5.93 -3.68 12.70
C GLY A 191 -5.70 -4.74 13.75
N GLU A 192 -6.68 -4.96 14.62
CA GLU A 192 -6.65 -6.01 15.66
C GLU A 192 -7.28 -7.29 15.12
N HIS A 193 -6.56 -8.42 15.18
CA HIS A 193 -7.09 -9.73 14.80
C HIS A 193 -7.75 -10.38 16.02
N LEU A 194 -9.01 -10.74 15.87
CA LEU A 194 -9.89 -11.17 16.95
C LEU A 194 -10.15 -12.68 16.84
N ALA A 195 -9.63 -13.44 17.79
CA ALA A 195 -10.05 -14.81 18.04
C ALA A 195 -11.35 -14.77 18.86
N VAL A 196 -12.44 -15.24 18.25
CA VAL A 196 -13.77 -15.28 18.87
C VAL A 196 -14.05 -16.71 19.33
N ASN A 197 -14.13 -16.90 20.65
CA ASN A 197 -14.57 -18.13 21.28
C ASN A 197 -16.01 -17.96 21.78
N SER A 198 -16.63 -19.04 22.27
CA SER A 198 -18.03 -19.01 22.76
C SER A 198 -18.30 -17.94 23.81
N ASP A 199 -17.30 -17.66 24.66
CA ASP A 199 -17.47 -16.82 25.86
C ASP A 199 -16.50 -15.62 25.91
N SER A 200 -15.63 -15.46 24.92
CA SER A 200 -14.63 -14.39 24.92
C SER A 200 -14.16 -13.98 23.52
N VAL A 201 -13.71 -12.73 23.43
CA VAL A 201 -12.99 -12.19 22.26
C VAL A 201 -11.60 -11.80 22.73
N THR A 202 -10.58 -12.36 22.10
CA THR A 202 -9.17 -12.08 22.42
C THR A 202 -8.47 -11.51 21.19
N VAL A 203 -7.68 -10.45 21.39
CA VAL A 203 -6.77 -9.94 20.36
C VAL A 203 -5.56 -10.87 20.29
N VAL A 204 -5.34 -11.50 19.14
CA VAL A 204 -4.22 -12.43 18.91
C VAL A 204 -3.09 -11.80 18.11
N GLU A 205 -3.37 -10.69 17.43
CA GLU A 205 -2.38 -9.95 16.66
C GLU A 205 -2.85 -8.50 16.51
N THR A 206 -1.91 -7.56 16.47
CA THR A 206 -2.19 -6.17 16.13
C THR A 206 -1.30 -5.73 14.98
N THR A 207 -1.89 -5.17 13.94
CA THR A 207 -1.18 -4.56 12.82
C THR A 207 -1.35 -3.05 12.88
N ILE A 208 -0.31 -2.29 12.55
CA ILE A 208 -0.37 -0.83 12.50
C ILE A 208 0.17 -0.37 11.15
N MET A 209 -0.57 0.54 10.52
CA MET A 209 -0.10 1.28 9.36
C MET A 209 0.00 2.76 9.68
N ARG A 210 1.10 3.41 9.28
CA ARG A 210 1.29 4.85 9.49
C ARG A 210 1.63 5.58 8.20
N LYS A 211 0.90 6.66 7.90
CA LYS A 211 1.15 7.50 6.74
C LYS A 211 2.44 8.30 6.91
N ARG A 212 3.31 8.25 5.91
CA ARG A 212 4.60 8.91 5.85
C ARG A 212 4.46 10.29 5.19
N GLU A 213 5.48 11.13 5.39
CA GLU A 213 5.60 12.46 4.78
C GLU A 213 5.73 12.40 3.25
N ASP A 214 6.31 11.33 2.71
CA ASP A 214 6.38 11.08 1.26
C ASP A 214 5.11 10.44 0.68
N GLY A 215 4.02 10.38 1.46
CA GLY A 215 2.75 9.82 1.03
C GLY A 215 2.70 8.29 1.02
N LEU A 216 3.75 7.59 1.43
CA LEU A 216 3.76 6.14 1.55
C LEU A 216 3.26 5.67 2.93
N TRP A 217 3.16 4.36 3.15
CA TRP A 217 2.71 3.79 4.42
C TRP A 217 3.80 2.93 5.05
N ASP A 218 4.03 3.08 6.35
CA ASP A 218 4.78 2.12 7.16
C ASP A 218 3.86 1.01 7.63
N TYR A 219 4.42 -0.20 7.77
CA TYR A 219 3.70 -1.39 8.24
C TYR A 219 4.41 -1.99 9.44
N PHE A 220 3.63 -2.28 10.47
CA PHE A 220 4.08 -2.80 11.74
C PHE A 220 3.16 -3.93 12.20
N ALA A 221 3.70 -4.95 12.86
CA ALA A 221 2.94 -6.05 13.40
C ALA A 221 3.40 -6.42 14.81
N TYR A 222 2.43 -6.88 15.60
CA TYR A 222 2.60 -7.26 16.99
C TYR A 222 1.87 -8.56 17.25
N GLY A 223 2.56 -9.52 17.87
CA GLY A 223 1.98 -10.81 18.22
C GLY A 223 0.99 -10.72 19.38
N SER A 224 0.47 -11.87 19.81
CA SER A 224 -0.48 -11.97 20.92
C SER A 224 0.07 -11.51 22.27
N ASP A 225 1.40 -11.47 22.41
CA ASP A 225 2.10 -10.95 23.58
C ASP A 225 2.29 -9.43 23.54
N GLY A 226 1.79 -8.78 22.48
CA GLY A 226 1.88 -7.35 22.24
C GLY A 226 3.28 -6.88 21.83
N ARG A 227 4.24 -7.77 21.56
CA ARG A 227 5.59 -7.42 21.13
C ARG A 227 5.71 -7.44 19.60
N TRP A 228 6.67 -6.68 19.08
CA TRP A 228 7.00 -6.68 17.66
C TRP A 228 7.16 -8.11 17.11
N THR A 229 6.58 -8.36 15.94
CA THR A 229 6.77 -9.59 15.16
C THR A 229 7.02 -9.24 13.70
N THR A 230 7.76 -10.11 13.02
CA THR A 230 8.00 -10.03 11.58
C THR A 230 7.04 -10.89 10.77
N THR A 231 6.16 -11.65 11.43
CA THR A 231 5.16 -12.50 10.79
C THR A 231 3.77 -12.18 11.29
N ILE A 232 2.79 -12.26 10.38
CA ILE A 232 1.36 -12.20 10.69
C ILE A 232 0.67 -13.48 10.27
N GLU A 233 -0.28 -13.95 11.08
CA GLU A 233 -0.96 -15.22 10.84
C GLU A 233 -1.89 -15.13 9.63
N ASN A 234 -1.64 -16.01 8.67
CA ASN A 234 -2.41 -16.12 7.44
C ASN A 234 -2.39 -17.56 6.92
N GLU A 235 -3.43 -17.95 6.17
CA GLU A 235 -3.56 -19.29 5.62
C GLU A 235 -3.36 -19.27 4.09
N PRO A 236 -2.63 -20.23 3.49
CA PRO A 236 -1.98 -21.40 4.11
C PRO A 236 -0.61 -21.12 4.73
N SER A 237 -0.13 -19.88 4.66
CA SER A 237 1.17 -19.49 5.18
C SER A 237 1.12 -18.08 5.73
N ASP A 238 1.84 -17.87 6.83
CA ASP A 238 2.07 -16.57 7.43
C ASP A 238 2.61 -15.57 6.42
N LEU A 239 2.31 -14.29 6.65
CA LEU A 239 2.86 -13.21 5.84
C LEU A 239 4.01 -12.50 6.56
N THR A 240 5.03 -12.10 5.80
CA THR A 240 6.20 -11.38 6.31
C THR A 240 5.99 -9.87 6.28
N VAL A 241 6.31 -9.20 7.39
CA VAL A 241 6.19 -7.75 7.59
C VAL A 241 7.58 -7.11 7.55
N PRO A 242 7.78 -6.00 6.82
CA PRO A 242 6.77 -5.23 6.07
C PRO A 242 6.54 -5.70 4.63
N THR A 243 7.40 -6.58 4.11
CA THR A 243 7.60 -6.80 2.67
C THR A 243 6.35 -7.29 1.94
N GLN A 244 5.64 -8.26 2.51
CA GLN A 244 4.44 -8.83 1.89
C GLN A 244 3.21 -7.96 2.11
N CYS A 245 3.15 -7.19 3.22
CA CYS A 245 2.08 -6.21 3.44
C CYS A 245 2.10 -5.12 2.36
N ILE A 246 3.29 -4.61 2.01
CA ILE A 246 3.46 -3.62 0.94
C ILE A 246 3.01 -4.21 -0.40
N GLY A 247 3.42 -5.45 -0.70
CA GLY A 247 2.99 -6.15 -1.91
C GLY A 247 1.47 -6.25 -2.03
N CYS A 248 0.76 -6.55 -0.94
CA CYS A 248 -0.70 -6.64 -0.92
C CYS A 248 -1.40 -5.28 -1.03
N HIS A 249 -0.85 -4.23 -0.42
CA HIS A 249 -1.48 -2.90 -0.42
C HIS A 249 -1.19 -2.09 -1.68
N PHE A 250 0.00 -2.23 -2.27
CA PHE A 250 0.39 -1.50 -3.49
C PHE A 250 0.21 -2.33 -4.76
N GLY A 251 0.26 -3.67 -4.66
CA GLY A 251 0.06 -4.57 -5.80
C GLY A 251 -1.41 -4.70 -6.24
N SER A 252 -1.66 -5.34 -7.38
CA SER A 252 -3.00 -5.47 -7.99
C SER A 252 -3.99 -6.37 -7.24
N ARG A 253 -3.55 -7.05 -6.17
CA ARG A 253 -4.42 -7.82 -5.28
C ARG A 253 -5.29 -6.82 -4.52
N GLN A 254 -6.57 -6.70 -4.90
CA GLN A 254 -7.53 -5.87 -4.18
C GLN A 254 -7.72 -6.43 -2.78
N PHE A 255 -7.64 -5.57 -1.76
CA PHE A 255 -8.06 -5.91 -0.41
C PHE A 255 -9.52 -6.41 -0.45
N GLU A 256 -9.79 -7.48 0.28
CA GLU A 256 -10.98 -8.29 0.01
C GLU A 256 -12.28 -7.90 0.74
N PRO A 257 -12.24 -7.24 1.93
CA PRO A 257 -13.45 -6.66 2.52
C PRO A 257 -14.06 -5.54 1.66
N GLU A 258 -13.27 -4.91 0.80
CA GLU A 258 -13.72 -3.85 -0.11
C GLU A 258 -14.68 -4.30 -1.19
N ARG A 259 -14.55 -5.54 -1.68
CA ARG A 259 -15.55 -6.11 -2.59
C ARG A 259 -16.89 -6.36 -1.91
N SER A 260 -16.95 -6.24 -0.58
CA SER A 260 -18.12 -6.53 0.26
C SER A 260 -18.87 -5.28 0.72
N PHE A 261 -18.50 -4.10 0.21
CA PHE A 261 -19.20 -2.86 0.45
C PHE A 261 -19.42 -2.11 -0.88
N PRO A 262 -20.62 -1.58 -1.13
CA PRO A 262 -21.82 -1.67 -0.29
C PRO A 262 -22.59 -3.00 -0.43
N ALA A 263 -22.30 -3.78 -1.48
CA ALA A 263 -22.94 -5.07 -1.73
C ALA A 263 -22.13 -6.22 -1.10
N GLU A 264 -22.78 -7.33 -0.74
CA GLU A 264 -22.09 -8.53 -0.26
C GLU A 264 -21.06 -9.05 -1.28
N ALA A 265 -19.88 -9.42 -0.78
CA ALA A 265 -18.86 -10.05 -1.62
C ALA A 265 -19.12 -11.54 -1.74
N ARG A 266 -18.82 -12.11 -2.92
CA ARG A 266 -18.62 -13.55 -3.03
C ARG A 266 -17.45 -14.00 -2.14
N PRO A 267 -17.53 -15.16 -1.48
CA PRO A 267 -16.42 -15.73 -0.73
C PRO A 267 -15.12 -15.76 -1.53
N GLY A 268 -14.00 -15.57 -0.84
CA GLY A 268 -12.66 -15.70 -1.39
C GLY A 268 -12.06 -17.09 -1.23
N PRO A 269 -10.80 -17.25 -1.64
CA PRO A 269 -10.05 -18.49 -1.47
C PRO A 269 -10.02 -18.96 -0.01
N SER A 270 -10.01 -18.01 0.93
CA SER A 270 -9.92 -18.27 2.37
C SER A 270 -11.26 -18.09 3.11
N GLY A 271 -12.40 -18.06 2.40
CA GLY A 271 -13.73 -18.03 3.01
C GLY A 271 -14.52 -16.73 2.83
N PRO A 272 -15.57 -16.50 3.66
CA PRO A 272 -16.45 -15.34 3.54
C PRO A 272 -15.72 -14.00 3.68
N ARG A 273 -16.25 -12.96 3.02
CA ARG A 273 -15.73 -11.60 3.04
C ARG A 273 -16.84 -10.63 3.43
N ALA A 274 -16.62 -9.82 4.44
CA ALA A 274 -17.65 -8.90 4.93
C ALA A 274 -17.05 -7.73 5.70
N VAL A 275 -17.58 -6.53 5.49
CA VAL A 275 -17.53 -5.43 6.46
C VAL A 275 -18.66 -5.63 7.46
N HIS A 276 -18.38 -5.88 8.73
CA HIS A 276 -19.39 -6.05 9.77
C HIS A 276 -19.83 -4.67 10.29
N GLY A 277 -21.10 -4.36 10.09
CA GLY A 277 -21.72 -3.12 10.52
C GLY A 277 -23.24 -3.24 10.44
N ALA A 278 -23.95 -2.23 10.95
CA ALA A 278 -25.40 -2.19 10.93
C ALA A 278 -25.92 -2.16 9.47
N ASP A 279 -27.02 -2.85 9.19
CA ASP A 279 -27.54 -3.05 7.82
C ASP A 279 -27.89 -1.72 7.11
N GLU A 280 -28.15 -0.68 7.90
CA GLU A 280 -28.39 0.69 7.45
C GLU A 280 -27.18 1.27 6.70
N LEU A 281 -25.96 0.79 7.00
CA LEU A 281 -24.76 1.17 6.27
C LEU A 281 -24.75 0.66 4.84
N ARG A 282 -25.50 -0.40 4.50
CA ARG A 282 -25.53 -1.01 3.16
C ARG A 282 -26.74 -0.62 2.33
N THR A 283 -27.84 -0.30 2.99
CA THR A 283 -29.17 -0.24 2.37
C THR A 283 -29.67 1.18 2.09
N SER A 284 -28.93 2.21 2.50
CA SER A 284 -29.31 3.59 2.25
C SER A 284 -28.97 4.05 0.82
N ASP A 285 -29.84 4.87 0.23
CA ASP A 285 -29.54 5.57 -1.04
C ASP A 285 -28.25 6.38 -0.95
N VAL A 286 -27.96 6.90 0.24
CA VAL A 286 -26.70 7.58 0.58
C VAL A 286 -25.49 6.69 0.34
N THR A 287 -25.51 5.45 0.82
CA THR A 287 -24.41 4.51 0.61
C THR A 287 -24.18 4.21 -0.87
N ALA A 288 -25.25 3.99 -1.63
CA ALA A 288 -25.15 3.75 -3.06
C ALA A 288 -24.53 4.96 -3.80
N ARG A 289 -24.93 6.17 -3.41
CA ARG A 289 -24.36 7.42 -3.96
C ARG A 289 -22.89 7.58 -3.63
N LEU A 290 -22.50 7.40 -2.37
CA LEU A 290 -21.10 7.51 -1.92
C LEU A 290 -20.22 6.47 -2.60
N SER A 291 -20.67 5.22 -2.68
CA SER A 291 -19.93 4.15 -3.37
C SER A 291 -19.74 4.44 -4.87
N ASN A 292 -20.79 4.92 -5.54
CA ASN A 292 -20.73 5.24 -6.97
C ASN A 292 -19.89 6.48 -7.28
N GLY A 293 -19.88 7.48 -6.39
CA GLY A 293 -19.10 8.70 -6.56
C GLY A 293 -17.63 8.49 -6.24
N LEU A 294 -17.32 8.02 -5.02
CA LEU A 294 -15.95 7.89 -4.54
C LEU A 294 -15.18 6.77 -5.25
N GLN A 295 -15.86 5.68 -5.64
CA GLN A 295 -15.24 4.56 -6.36
C GLN A 295 -13.86 4.13 -5.82
N GLU A 296 -13.68 4.19 -4.49
CA GLU A 296 -12.37 4.06 -3.82
C GLU A 296 -11.62 2.80 -4.26
N HIS A 297 -12.35 1.73 -4.56
CA HIS A 297 -11.80 0.46 -5.04
C HIS A 297 -11.15 0.54 -6.42
N LEU A 298 -11.75 1.31 -7.32
CA LEU A 298 -11.21 1.53 -8.66
C LEU A 298 -10.05 2.52 -8.61
N ARG A 299 -10.17 3.55 -7.76
CA ARG A 299 -9.17 4.62 -7.64
C ARG A 299 -7.94 4.21 -6.86
N ARG A 300 -8.09 3.32 -5.88
CA ARG A 300 -7.05 2.95 -4.91
C ARG A 300 -6.43 4.18 -4.24
N SER A 301 -7.29 5.15 -3.93
CA SER A 301 -6.95 6.54 -3.63
C SER A 301 -5.80 6.68 -2.66
N ASP A 302 -5.89 6.01 -1.51
CA ASP A 302 -4.80 5.85 -0.57
C ASP A 302 -4.54 4.37 -0.30
N THR A 303 -4.21 3.65 -1.37
CA THR A 303 -4.16 2.18 -1.44
C THR A 303 -5.55 1.56 -1.24
N ILE A 304 -5.73 0.80 -0.18
CA ILE A 304 -6.95 0.08 0.21
C ILE A 304 -7.68 0.79 1.38
N LEU A 305 -7.12 1.90 1.87
CA LEU A 305 -7.62 2.55 3.07
C LEU A 305 -8.69 3.61 2.78
N GLY A 306 -8.85 4.03 1.52
CA GLY A 306 -9.86 5.02 1.11
C GLY A 306 -11.30 4.61 1.47
N LEU A 307 -11.58 3.30 1.54
CA LEU A 307 -12.89 2.78 1.96
C LEU A 307 -13.32 3.29 3.35
N TYR A 308 -12.40 3.50 4.30
CA TYR A 308 -12.80 3.89 5.66
C TYR A 308 -13.40 5.29 5.73
N ALA A 309 -12.99 6.22 4.88
CA ALA A 309 -13.67 7.51 4.72
C ALA A 309 -15.08 7.34 4.15
N THR A 310 -15.26 6.43 3.19
CA THR A 310 -16.59 6.09 2.64
C THR A 310 -17.49 5.49 3.73
N LEU A 311 -16.99 4.54 4.52
CA LEU A 311 -17.73 3.94 5.63
C LEU A 311 -18.07 4.97 6.72
N TYR A 312 -17.16 5.90 6.99
CA TYR A 312 -17.39 7.01 7.91
C TYR A 312 -18.53 7.92 7.43
N LEU A 313 -18.49 8.35 6.15
CA LEU A 313 -19.54 9.16 5.53
C LEU A 313 -20.88 8.42 5.50
N ALA A 314 -20.89 7.11 5.19
CA ALA A 314 -22.08 6.29 5.22
C ALA A 314 -22.69 6.22 6.64
N ARG A 315 -21.86 6.08 7.68
CA ARG A 315 -22.32 6.11 9.08
C ARG A 315 -22.92 7.46 9.46
N ILE A 316 -22.31 8.57 9.04
CA ILE A 316 -22.87 9.91 9.25
C ILE A 316 -24.21 10.03 8.55
N GLY A 317 -24.30 9.68 7.26
CA GLY A 317 -25.52 9.82 6.48
C GLY A 317 -26.67 8.94 6.99
N ALA A 318 -26.38 7.74 7.50
CA ALA A 318 -27.37 6.90 8.14
C ALA A 318 -27.92 7.50 9.45
N SER A 319 -27.07 8.20 10.22
CA SER A 319 -27.47 8.78 11.52
C SER A 319 -28.01 10.22 11.40
N HIS A 320 -27.57 10.96 10.40
CA HIS A 320 -27.81 12.40 10.21
C HIS A 320 -27.85 12.74 8.70
N PRO A 321 -28.89 12.33 7.96
CA PRO A 321 -28.97 12.55 6.51
C PRO A 321 -28.80 14.03 6.11
N ASP A 322 -29.39 14.95 6.87
CA ASP A 322 -29.28 16.40 6.65
C ASP A 322 -27.85 16.95 6.78
N GLN A 323 -26.95 16.26 7.50
CA GLN A 323 -25.55 16.67 7.61
C GLN A 323 -24.78 16.31 6.34
N LEU A 324 -25.08 15.15 5.75
CA LEU A 324 -24.43 14.74 4.51
C LEU A 324 -24.85 15.63 3.34
N ASP A 325 -26.15 15.92 3.22
CA ASP A 325 -26.65 16.82 2.16
C ASP A 325 -26.01 18.21 2.27
N ARG A 326 -25.85 18.74 3.49
CA ARG A 326 -25.15 20.01 3.71
C ARG A 326 -23.66 19.94 3.37
N TRP A 327 -23.00 18.84 3.72
CA TRP A 327 -21.60 18.63 3.36
C TRP A 327 -21.44 18.63 1.83
N GLU A 328 -22.23 17.84 1.10
CA GLU A 328 -22.19 17.78 -0.36
C GLU A 328 -22.50 19.13 -1.02
N LEU A 329 -23.50 19.86 -0.51
CA LEU A 329 -23.80 21.22 -0.98
C LEU A 329 -22.60 22.15 -0.76
N SER A 330 -21.98 22.11 0.42
CA SER A 330 -20.81 22.94 0.71
C SER A 330 -19.60 22.58 -0.17
N THR A 331 -19.40 21.30 -0.47
CA THR A 331 -18.36 20.81 -1.36
C THR A 331 -18.62 21.27 -2.79
N ARG A 332 -19.87 21.19 -3.27
CA ARG A 332 -20.27 21.77 -4.56
C ARG A 332 -20.07 23.28 -4.64
N ASP A 333 -20.39 24.02 -3.58
CA ASP A 333 -20.23 25.47 -3.54
C ASP A 333 -18.75 25.89 -3.53
N ARG A 334 -17.84 25.06 -3.01
CA ARG A 334 -16.38 25.24 -3.15
C ARG A 334 -15.89 24.98 -4.58
N LEU A 335 -16.62 24.18 -5.36
CA LEU A 335 -16.25 23.77 -6.74
C LEU A 335 -16.77 24.71 -7.83
N ILE A 336 -17.78 25.54 -7.55
CA ILE A 336 -18.18 26.60 -8.48
C ILE A 336 -17.09 27.66 -8.36
N PRO A 337 -16.20 27.83 -9.36
CA PRO A 337 -15.31 28.98 -9.35
C PRO A 337 -16.18 30.22 -9.26
N ALA A 338 -15.70 31.30 -8.65
CA ALA A 338 -16.34 32.61 -8.80
C ALA A 338 -16.29 33.04 -10.29
N ALA A 339 -17.04 32.36 -11.15
CA ALA A 339 -17.25 32.65 -12.54
C ALA A 339 -18.30 33.76 -12.55
N GLY A 340 -17.82 34.99 -12.33
CA GLY A 340 -18.62 36.21 -12.45
C GLY A 340 -18.81 36.98 -11.14
N ARG A 341 -17.72 37.56 -10.63
CA ARG A 341 -17.77 38.91 -10.07
C ARG A 341 -16.60 39.73 -10.59
#